data_AF-A0A7L4Q136-F1
#
_entry.id   AF-A0A7L4Q136-F1
#
_cell.length_a   1.000
_cell.length_b   1.000
_cell.length_c   1.000
_cell.angle_alpha   90.00
_cell.angle_beta   90.00
_cell.angle_gamma   90.00
#
_symmetry.space_group_name_H-M   'P 1'
#
loop_
_entity.id
_entity.type
_entity.pdbx_description
1 polymer ?
#
loop_
_entity_poly.entity_id
_entity_poly.type
_entity_poly.pdbx_seq_one_letter_code
_entity_poly.pdbx_strand_id
1 'polypeptide(L)'
;MKGSFWVGVIVGFIVMVLLGSLPVLGPVIGGFIAGIIARGGVWGGATAGFVAGLFGAIVISVILIIGGSLLFGIPGFLTALGVSFIVVIATLYYGLLGFVGGAIAGAIVK
;
A
#
# COMPACT_ATOMS: atom_id res chain seq x y z
N MET A 1 13.43 -0.93 21.01
CA MET A 1 13.05 0.32 20.33
C MET A 1 11.80 0.05 19.49
N LYS A 2 10.65 0.67 19.81
CA LYS A 2 9.41 0.47 19.04
C LYS A 2 9.56 1.15 17.67
N GLY A 3 9.37 0.39 16.59
CA GLY A 3 9.25 0.95 15.25
C GLY A 3 7.94 1.74 15.09
N SER A 4 7.88 2.66 14.13
CA SER A 4 6.64 3.38 13.80
C SER A 4 6.00 2.71 12.59
N PHE A 5 4.85 2.06 12.81
CA PHE A 5 4.09 1.36 11.78
C PHE A 5 3.80 2.26 10.57
N TRP A 6 3.25 3.46 10.82
CA TRP A 6 2.88 4.39 9.76
C TRP A 6 4.09 4.95 9.00
N VAL A 7 5.22 5.15 9.67
CA VAL A 7 6.46 5.53 8.98
C VAL A 7 6.93 4.40 8.07
N GLY A 8 6.83 3.15 8.53
CA GLY A 8 7.12 1.98 7.69
C GLY A 8 6.22 1.90 6.46
N VAL A 9 4.92 2.12 6.63
CA VAL A 9 3.95 2.14 5.52
C VAL A 9 4.31 3.21 4.48
N ILE A 10 4.58 4.44 4.91
CA ILE A 10 4.90 5.55 4.02
C ILE A 10 6.22 5.31 3.28
N VAL A 11 7.28 4.92 4.00
CA VAL A 11 8.60 4.67 3.39
C VAL A 11 8.53 3.47 2.45
N GLY A 12 7.85 2.39 2.85
CA GLY A 12 7.66 1.22 2.00
C GLY A 12 6.90 1.56 0.71
N PHE A 13 5.83 2.34 0.81
CA PHE A 13 5.08 2.82 -0.35
C PHE A 13 5.95 3.65 -1.30
N ILE A 14 6.73 4.60 -0.76
CA ILE A 14 7.67 5.41 -1.56
C ILE A 14 8.64 4.49 -2.32
N VAL A 15 9.19 3.47 -1.67
CA VAL A 15 10.09 2.52 -2.33
C VAL A 15 9.36 1.71 -3.41
N MET A 16 8.14 1.25 -3.17
CA MET A 16 7.35 0.56 -4.20
C MET A 16 7.13 1.44 -5.44
N VAL A 17 6.85 2.74 -5.23
CA VAL A 17 6.68 3.70 -6.32
C VAL A 17 7.99 3.91 -7.09
N LEU A 18 9.11 4.10 -6.38
CA LEU A 18 10.43 4.28 -7.00
C LEU A 18 10.89 3.04 -7.78
N LEU A 19 10.55 1.85 -7.28
CA LEU A 19 10.85 0.57 -7.92
C LEU A 19 9.72 0.09 -8.84
N GLY A 20 8.78 0.96 -9.22
CA GLY A 20 7.60 0.60 -10.00
C GLY A 20 7.89 0.02 -11.39
N SER A 21 9.12 0.16 -11.91
CA SER A 21 9.58 -0.52 -13.12
C SER A 21 9.73 -2.04 -12.95
N LEU A 22 9.80 -2.53 -11.71
CA LEU A 22 9.92 -3.93 -11.36
C LEU A 22 8.60 -4.42 -10.71
N PRO A 23 7.65 -4.97 -11.49
CA PRO A 23 6.30 -5.26 -11.01
C PRO A 23 6.23 -6.30 -9.88
N VAL A 24 7.25 -7.15 -9.73
CA VAL A 24 7.32 -8.16 -8.66
C VAL A 24 8.27 -7.72 -7.54
N LEU A 25 9.51 -7.37 -7.89
CA LEU A 25 10.55 -7.07 -6.91
C LEU A 25 10.32 -5.75 -6.19
N GLY A 26 9.79 -4.73 -6.87
CA GLY A 26 9.50 -3.43 -6.25
C GLY A 26 8.55 -3.54 -5.06
N PRO A 27 7.37 -4.15 -5.22
CA PRO A 27 6.44 -4.42 -4.13
C PRO A 27 7.03 -5.27 -3.00
N VAL A 28 7.76 -6.35 -3.33
CA VAL A 28 8.38 -7.20 -2.29
C VAL A 28 9.42 -6.42 -1.49
N ILE A 29 10.29 -5.64 -2.14
CA ILE A 29 11.32 -4.83 -1.47
C ILE A 29 10.70 -3.70 -0.65
N GLY A 30 9.71 -3.01 -1.21
CA GLY A 30 8.99 -1.94 -0.49
C GLY A 30 8.25 -2.49 0.74
N GLY A 31 7.62 -3.66 0.62
CA GLY A 31 6.99 -4.36 1.74
C GLY A 31 8.00 -4.81 2.79
N PHE A 32 9.17 -5.29 2.36
CA PHE A 32 10.27 -5.67 3.25
C PHE A 32 10.78 -4.47 4.06
N ILE A 33 11.02 -3.33 3.42
CA ILE A 33 11.44 -2.10 4.12
C ILE A 33 10.36 -1.62 5.09
N ALA A 34 9.08 -1.67 4.69
CA ALA A 34 7.98 -1.37 5.61
C ALA A 34 8.01 -2.27 6.85
N GLY A 35 8.25 -3.57 6.66
CA GLY A 35 8.36 -4.54 7.75
C GLY A 35 9.54 -4.30 8.68
N ILE A 36 10.71 -3.94 8.15
CA ILE A 36 11.90 -3.59 8.94
C ILE A 36 11.60 -2.40 9.85
N ILE A 37 10.99 -1.35 9.30
CA ILE A 37 10.74 -0.09 10.02
C ILE A 37 9.61 -0.25 11.04
N ALA A 38 8.56 -1.02 10.71
CA ALA A 38 7.41 -1.23 11.58
C ALA A 38 7.77 -2.02 12.85
N ARG A 39 8.76 -2.94 12.80
CA ARG A 39 9.24 -3.74 13.95
C ARG A 39 8.12 -4.39 14.79
N GLY A 40 7.07 -4.88 14.12
CA GLY A 40 5.90 -5.48 14.76
C GLY A 40 5.90 -7.02 14.74
N GLY A 41 7.07 -7.65 14.55
CA GLY A 41 7.18 -9.08 14.26
C GLY A 41 6.61 -9.46 12.89
N VAL A 42 6.45 -10.76 12.63
CA VAL A 42 5.99 -11.29 11.32
C VAL A 42 4.67 -10.65 10.89
N TRP A 43 3.65 -10.69 11.75
CA TRP A 43 2.32 -10.14 11.43
C TRP A 43 2.31 -8.63 11.31
N GLY A 44 3.04 -7.91 12.18
CA GLY A 44 3.13 -6.46 12.10
C GLY A 44 3.89 -5.99 10.86
N GLY A 45 4.92 -6.73 10.43
CA GLY A 45 5.65 -6.44 9.20
C GLY A 45 4.83 -6.75 7.96
N ALA A 46 4.13 -7.89 7.94
CA ALA A 46 3.27 -8.29 6.83
C ALA A 46 2.13 -7.29 6.60
N THR A 47 1.46 -6.88 7.68
CA THR A 47 0.41 -5.86 7.62
C THR A 47 0.95 -4.49 7.21
N ALA A 48 2.13 -4.07 7.68
CA ALA A 48 2.76 -2.83 7.23
C ALA A 48 3.07 -2.86 5.73
N GLY A 49 3.59 -3.97 5.21
CA GLY A 49 3.87 -4.15 3.79
C GLY A 49 2.61 -4.21 2.92
N PHE A 50 1.54 -4.85 3.40
CA PHE A 50 0.25 -4.88 2.71
C PHE A 50 -0.39 -3.50 2.61
N VAL A 51 -0.41 -2.77 3.74
CA VAL A 51 -0.96 -1.41 3.78
C VAL A 51 -0.13 -0.46 2.93
N ALA A 52 1.20 -0.62 2.89
CA ALA A 52 2.08 0.13 1.98
C ALA A 52 1.71 -0.11 0.51
N GLY A 53 1.44 -1.37 0.12
CA GLY A 53 1.05 -1.72 -1.24
C GLY A 53 -0.32 -1.18 -1.66
N LEU A 54 -1.27 -1.09 -0.71
CA LEU A 54 -2.58 -0.50 -0.96
C LEU A 54 -2.61 1.03 -0.83
N PHE A 55 -1.58 1.65 -0.26
CA PHE A 55 -1.60 3.07 0.11
C PHE A 55 -1.86 3.97 -1.12
N GLY A 56 -1.22 3.67 -2.25
CA GLY A 56 -1.45 4.40 -3.49
C GLY A 56 -2.88 4.29 -4.00
N ALA A 57 -3.50 3.11 -3.88
CA ALA A 57 -4.89 2.88 -4.26
C ALA A 57 -5.85 3.70 -3.40
N ILE A 58 -5.60 3.76 -2.09
CA ILE A 58 -6.39 4.54 -1.14
C ILE A 58 -6.31 6.02 -1.49
N VAL A 59 -5.09 6.55 -1.70
CA VAL A 59 -4.88 7.96 -2.04
C VAL A 59 -5.59 8.33 -3.35
N ILE A 60 -5.41 7.53 -4.40
CA ILE A 60 -6.06 7.75 -5.70
C ILE A 60 -7.58 7.67 -5.58
N SER A 61 -8.11 6.69 -4.84
CA SER A 61 -9.55 6.53 -4.64
C SER A 61 -10.17 7.74 -3.95
N VAL A 62 -9.51 8.28 -2.93
CA VAL A 62 -9.97 9.50 -2.24
C VAL A 62 -10.01 10.69 -3.20
N ILE A 63 -8.96 10.87 -4.01
CA ILE A 63 -8.90 11.95 -5.01
C ILE A 63 -10.01 11.79 -6.05
N LEU A 64 -10.24 10.57 -6.56
CA LEU A 64 -11.29 10.28 -7.53
C LEU A 64 -12.68 10.55 -6.97
N ILE A 65 -12.96 10.09 -5.74
CA ILE A 65 -14.28 10.27 -5.12
C ILE A 65 -14.55 11.75 -4.88
N ILE A 66 -13.60 12.48 -4.29
CA ILE A 66 -13.77 13.92 -4.02
C ILE A 66 -13.85 14.70 -5.33
N GLY A 67 -12.90 14.49 -6.25
CA GLY A 67 -12.84 15.19 -7.52
C GLY A 67 -14.03 14.88 -8.43
N GLY A 68 -14.41 13.62 -8.54
CA GLY A 68 -15.58 13.18 -9.32
C GLY A 68 -16.87 13.78 -8.76
N SER A 69 -17.05 13.75 -7.44
CA SER A 69 -18.23 14.33 -6.78
C SER A 69 -18.30 15.85 -6.95
N LEU A 70 -17.16 16.54 -6.85
CA LEU A 70 -17.11 18.00 -6.94
C LEU A 70 -17.37 18.49 -8.36
N LEU A 71 -16.82 17.81 -9.37
CA LEU A 71 -16.90 18.24 -10.77
C LEU A 71 -18.20 17.81 -11.46
N PHE A 72 -18.75 16.65 -11.10
CA PHE A 72 -19.88 16.04 -11.81
C PHE A 72 -21.05 15.64 -10.89
N GLY A 73 -21.01 15.98 -9.61
CA GLY A 73 -22.09 15.70 -8.66
C GLY A 73 -22.30 14.20 -8.42
N ILE A 74 -23.57 13.79 -8.29
CA ILE A 74 -23.95 12.40 -7.97
C ILE A 74 -23.45 11.38 -9.02
N PRO A 75 -23.60 11.63 -10.35
CA PRO A 75 -23.02 10.73 -11.36
C PRO A 75 -21.50 10.57 -11.25
N GLY A 76 -20.80 11.66 -10.92
CA GLY A 76 -19.36 11.66 -10.69
C GLY A 76 -18.95 10.84 -9.47
N PHE A 77 -19.71 10.96 -8.38
CA PHE A 77 -19.50 10.13 -7.19
C PHE A 77 -19.64 8.64 -7.50
N LEU A 78 -20.74 8.23 -8.16
CA LEU A 78 -21.03 6.83 -8.44
C LEU A 78 -19.99 6.20 -9.36
N THR A 79 -19.58 6.94 -10.40
CA THR A 79 -18.51 6.48 -11.32
C THR A 79 -17.17 6.40 -10.62
N ALA A 80 -16.79 7.41 -9.83
CA ALA A 80 -15.56 7.40 -9.05
C ALA A 80 -15.52 6.25 -8.03
N LEU A 81 -16.66 5.91 -7.42
CA LEU A 81 -16.77 4.81 -6.47
C LEU A 81 -16.55 3.45 -7.17
N GLY A 82 -17.14 3.26 -8.35
CA GLY A 82 -16.92 2.07 -9.18
C GLY A 82 -15.46 1.94 -9.63
N VAL A 83 -14.85 3.03 -10.12
CA VAL A 83 -13.44 3.03 -10.54
C VAL A 83 -12.51 2.77 -9.36
N SER A 84 -12.77 3.40 -8.21
CA SER A 84 -11.98 3.18 -6.98
C SER A 84 -11.98 1.71 -6.55
N PHE A 85 -13.13 1.05 -6.65
CA PHE A 85 -13.23 -0.38 -6.35
C PHE A 85 -12.35 -1.22 -7.28
N ILE A 86 -12.35 -0.93 -8.58
CA ILE A 86 -11.48 -1.58 -9.57
C ILE A 86 -10.00 -1.31 -9.26
N VAL A 87 -9.64 -0.07 -8.90
CA VAL A 87 -8.26 0.30 -8.54
C VAL A 87 -7.77 -0.47 -7.31
N VAL A 88 -8.60 -0.61 -6.27
CA VAL A 88 -8.25 -1.42 -5.10
C VAL A 88 -8.04 -2.88 -5.48
N ILE A 89 -8.92 -3.46 -6.31
CA ILE A 89 -8.76 -4.84 -6.77
C ILE A 89 -7.48 -5.01 -7.59
N ALA A 90 -7.20 -4.09 -8.51
CA ALA A 90 -5.99 -4.14 -9.33
C ALA A 90 -4.70 -4.04 -8.50
N THR A 91 -4.74 -3.32 -7.38
CA THR A 91 -3.59 -3.11 -6.50
C THR A 91 -3.45 -4.15 -5.38
N LEU A 92 -4.44 -5.03 -5.19
CA LEU A 92 -4.32 -6.17 -4.27
C LEU A 92 -3.09 -7.02 -4.57
N TYR A 93 -2.71 -7.14 -5.84
CA TYR A 93 -1.47 -7.81 -6.24
C TYR A 93 -0.24 -7.21 -5.56
N TYR A 94 -0.10 -5.88 -5.57
CA TYR A 94 1.00 -5.18 -4.91
C TYR A 94 0.90 -5.29 -3.38
N GLY A 95 -0.31 -5.23 -2.83
CA GLY A 95 -0.55 -5.48 -1.41
C GLY A 95 -0.08 -6.88 -0.97
N LEU A 96 -0.42 -7.93 -1.72
CA LEU A 96 -0.02 -9.31 -1.41
C LEU A 96 1.49 -9.53 -1.52
N LEU A 97 2.13 -8.98 -2.55
CA LEU A 97 3.59 -9.03 -2.66
C LEU A 97 4.27 -8.27 -1.52
N GLY A 98 3.75 -7.08 -1.18
CA GLY A 98 4.19 -6.30 -0.04
C GLY A 98 4.01 -7.04 1.29
N PHE A 99 2.91 -7.80 1.44
CA PHE A 99 2.65 -8.65 2.60
C PHE A 99 3.75 -9.71 2.77
N VAL A 100 4.13 -10.39 1.69
CA VAL A 100 5.19 -11.40 1.72
C VAL A 100 6.53 -10.76 2.10
N GLY A 101 6.92 -9.66 1.43
CA GLY A 101 8.14 -8.93 1.77
C GLY A 101 8.17 -8.48 3.23
N GLY A 102 7.07 -7.91 3.70
CA GLY A 102 6.90 -7.44 5.08
C GLY A 102 6.91 -8.56 6.12
N ALA A 103 6.34 -9.73 5.80
CA ALA A 103 6.37 -10.90 6.66
C ALA A 103 7.80 -11.42 6.85
N ILE A 104 8.58 -11.48 5.76
CA ILE A 104 9.99 -11.91 5.79
C ILE A 104 10.80 -10.93 6.64
N ALA A 105 10.67 -9.63 6.41
CA ALA A 105 11.33 -8.61 7.23
C ALA A 105 10.93 -8.71 8.71
N GLY A 106 9.64 -8.87 8.99
CA GLY A 106 9.12 -9.02 10.35
C GLY A 106 9.60 -10.28 11.06
N ALA A 107 9.95 -11.34 10.33
CA ALA A 107 10.57 -12.53 10.90
C ALA A 107 12.05 -12.30 11.27
N ILE A 108 12.77 -11.50 10.48
CA ILE A 108 14.19 -11.22 10.67
C ILE A 108 14.42 -10.22 11.81
N VAL A 109 13.61 -9.16 11.87
CA VAL A 109 13.79 -8.03 12.83
C VAL A 109 13.02 -8.27 14.14
N LYS A 110 12.69 -9.53 14.45
CA LYS A 110 11.91 -9.92 15.63
C LYS A 110 12.58 -9.50 16.93
#